data_AF-A0A846E4B8-F1
#
_entry.id   AF-A0A846E4B8-F1
#
_cell.length_a   1.000
_cell.length_b   1.000
_cell.length_c   1.000
_cell.angle_alpha   90.00
_cell.angle_beta   90.00
_cell.angle_gamma   90.00
#
_symmetry.space_group_name_H-M   'P 1'
#
loop_
_entity.id
_entity.type
_entity.pdbx_description
1 polymer ?
#
loop_
_entity_poly.entity_id
_entity_poly.type
_entity_poly.pdbx_seq_one_letter_code
_entity_poly.pdbx_strand_id
1 'polypeptide(L)'
;MSKTEIPSGIEHLEWISSIAAFNASKSGDIVADQRDLQVIGTSLSVFYQAATCHRKCYGGGHLLERLVGRIYNLSCAAYLLTTLGFYDESLSLIRIIGEISNLITLSIHDPEAIKEWISSDETTRHKKFSPVKVRMRIEEKGGILLANQDWYSNISNNYIHATPNTQPNMHNKEGISAAGGLIQEEGVEKVIRNLAYITGPTALIVCAYFKFDDLLQELKMFY
;
A
#
# COMPACT_ATOMS: atom_id res chain seq x y z
N MET A 1 -28.32 28.91 -0.09
CA MET A 1 -28.36 27.72 -0.96
C MET A 1 -29.45 26.81 -0.43
N SER A 2 -30.46 26.46 -1.24
CA SER A 2 -31.45 25.46 -0.83
C SER A 2 -30.73 24.16 -0.48
N LYS A 3 -31.12 23.50 0.61
CA LYS A 3 -30.62 22.16 0.92
C LYS A 3 -31.05 21.25 -0.23
N THR A 4 -30.16 21.00 -1.19
CA THR A 4 -30.34 19.92 -2.14
C THR A 4 -30.48 18.64 -1.33
N GLU A 5 -31.58 17.94 -1.55
CA GLU A 5 -31.85 16.66 -0.90
C GLU A 5 -30.72 15.69 -1.26
N ILE A 6 -30.17 14.99 -0.26
CA ILE A 6 -29.15 13.96 -0.51
C ILE A 6 -29.88 12.73 -1.06
N PRO A 7 -29.51 12.23 -2.26
CA PRO A 7 -30.19 11.08 -2.86
C PRO A 7 -30.01 9.82 -2.03
N SER A 8 -30.90 8.84 -2.21
CA SER A 8 -30.86 7.55 -1.50
C SER A 8 -30.91 6.36 -2.48
N GLY A 9 -30.54 5.16 -2.02
CA GLY A 9 -30.59 3.95 -2.84
C GLY A 9 -29.68 4.01 -4.08
N ILE A 10 -30.21 3.66 -5.25
CA ILE A 10 -29.45 3.64 -6.52
C ILE A 10 -28.98 5.05 -6.89
N GLU A 11 -29.83 6.06 -6.71
CA GLU A 11 -29.49 7.47 -7.00
C GLU A 11 -28.29 7.93 -6.17
N HIS A 12 -28.11 7.40 -4.96
CA HIS A 12 -26.94 7.68 -4.14
C HIS A 12 -25.65 7.10 -4.74
N LEU A 13 -25.71 5.89 -5.31
CA LEU A 13 -24.57 5.28 -5.99
C LEU A 13 -24.19 6.03 -7.27
N GLU A 14 -25.19 6.50 -8.02
CA GLU A 14 -24.99 7.37 -9.18
C GLU A 14 -24.35 8.71 -8.78
N TRP A 15 -24.83 9.29 -7.68
CA TRP A 15 -24.25 10.51 -7.12
C TRP A 15 -22.79 10.32 -6.70
N ILE A 16 -22.45 9.26 -5.97
CA ILE A 16 -21.05 8.91 -5.65
C ILE A 16 -20.21 8.73 -6.92
N SER A 17 -20.76 8.05 -7.94
CA SER A 17 -20.05 7.83 -9.21
C SER A 17 -19.78 9.15 -9.94
N SER A 18 -20.70 10.12 -9.86
CA SER A 18 -20.52 11.46 -10.42
C SER A 18 -19.41 12.24 -9.71
N ILE A 19 -19.32 12.14 -8.38
CA ILE A 19 -18.25 12.74 -7.58
C ILE A 19 -16.92 12.09 -7.93
N ALA A 20 -16.87 10.76 -8.06
CA ALA A 20 -15.68 10.04 -8.44
C ALA A 20 -15.14 10.49 -9.81
N ALA A 21 -16.02 10.64 -10.81
CA ALA A 21 -15.64 11.14 -12.13
C ALA A 21 -15.13 12.59 -12.07
N PHE A 22 -15.78 13.44 -11.27
CA PHE A 22 -15.33 14.81 -11.05
C PHE A 22 -13.94 14.85 -10.40
N ASN A 23 -13.73 14.10 -9.31
CA ASN A 23 -12.45 14.03 -8.60
C ASN A 23 -11.34 13.48 -9.51
N ALA A 24 -11.61 12.45 -10.30
CA ALA A 24 -10.67 11.93 -11.27
C ALA A 24 -10.22 13.00 -12.28
N SER A 25 -11.14 13.83 -12.78
CA SER A 25 -10.81 14.94 -13.69
C SER A 25 -9.92 16.01 -13.04
N LYS A 26 -10.08 16.23 -11.72
CA LYS A 26 -9.26 17.17 -10.92
C LYS A 26 -7.94 16.58 -10.48
N SER A 27 -7.87 15.25 -10.39
CA SER A 27 -6.69 14.55 -9.91
C SER A 27 -5.48 14.69 -10.83
N GLY A 28 -5.70 14.95 -12.12
CA GLY A 28 -4.64 15.23 -13.10
C GLY A 28 -3.86 16.52 -12.82
N ASP A 29 -4.45 17.44 -12.06
CA ASP A 29 -3.81 18.70 -11.64
C ASP A 29 -3.09 18.57 -10.28
N ILE A 30 -3.14 17.39 -9.64
CA ILE A 30 -2.54 17.24 -8.31
C ILE A 30 -1.02 17.30 -8.41
N VAL A 31 -0.45 18.22 -7.62
CA VAL A 31 1.00 18.36 -7.42
C VAL A 31 1.48 17.26 -6.48
N ALA A 32 1.68 16.06 -7.02
CA ALA A 32 2.46 15.02 -6.35
C ALA A 32 3.92 15.07 -6.81
N ASP A 33 4.84 14.66 -5.93
CA ASP A 33 6.25 14.55 -6.28
C ASP A 33 6.41 13.56 -7.45
N GLN A 34 6.92 14.07 -8.59
CA GLN A 34 7.12 13.28 -9.79
C GLN A 34 8.07 12.10 -9.57
N ARG A 35 9.03 12.24 -8.66
CA ARG A 35 9.93 11.15 -8.27
C ARG A 35 9.16 10.03 -7.58
N ASP A 36 8.29 10.36 -6.62
CA ASP A 36 7.50 9.34 -5.90
C ASP A 36 6.53 8.63 -6.85
N LEU A 37 5.90 9.36 -7.79
CA LEU A 37 5.04 8.77 -8.82
C LEU A 37 5.81 7.82 -9.75
N GLN A 38 7.03 8.17 -10.15
CA GLN A 38 7.89 7.28 -10.95
C GLN A 38 8.26 6.02 -10.18
N VAL A 39 8.67 6.14 -8.91
CA VAL A 39 8.95 4.99 -8.05
C VAL A 39 7.73 4.06 -7.95
N ILE A 40 6.53 4.61 -7.75
CA ILE A 40 5.29 3.83 -7.69
C ILE A 40 5.04 3.12 -9.03
N GLY A 41 5.11 3.84 -10.14
CA GLY A 41 4.88 3.30 -11.48
C GLY A 41 5.83 2.15 -11.83
N THR A 42 7.13 2.34 -11.62
CA THR A 42 8.14 1.30 -11.84
C THR A 42 7.93 0.13 -10.89
N SER A 43 7.60 0.37 -9.60
CA SER A 43 7.29 -0.69 -8.64
C SER A 43 6.08 -1.53 -9.05
N LEU A 44 5.00 -0.89 -9.54
CA LEU A 44 3.81 -1.57 -10.05
C LEU A 44 4.14 -2.46 -11.25
N SER A 45 5.01 -1.99 -12.16
CA SER A 45 5.50 -2.78 -13.29
C SER A 45 6.25 -4.04 -12.82
N VAL A 46 7.14 -3.88 -11.84
CA VAL A 46 7.86 -5.02 -11.21
C VAL A 46 6.88 -6.02 -10.62
N PHE A 47 5.93 -5.55 -9.80
CA PHE A 47 4.97 -6.42 -9.13
C PHE A 47 4.07 -7.15 -10.12
N TYR A 48 3.59 -6.45 -11.15
CA TYR A 48 2.77 -7.06 -12.19
C TYR A 48 3.54 -8.17 -12.93
N GLN A 49 4.77 -7.90 -13.36
CA GLN A 49 5.58 -8.86 -14.10
C GLN A 49 5.94 -10.09 -13.25
N ALA A 50 6.24 -9.89 -11.96
CA ALA A 50 6.49 -10.98 -11.03
C ALA A 50 5.23 -11.81 -10.77
N ALA A 51 4.10 -11.16 -10.44
CA ALA A 51 2.84 -11.82 -10.08
C ALA A 51 2.22 -12.63 -11.22
N THR A 52 2.44 -12.21 -12.47
CA THR A 52 1.90 -12.85 -13.67
C THR A 52 2.89 -13.81 -14.34
N CYS A 53 4.09 -13.98 -13.76
CA CYS A 53 5.18 -14.71 -14.40
C CYS A 53 5.47 -14.22 -15.84
N HIS A 54 5.26 -12.93 -16.10
CA HIS A 54 5.28 -12.35 -17.46
C HIS A 54 6.55 -12.68 -18.24
N ARG A 55 7.70 -12.64 -17.55
CA ARG A 55 9.01 -12.94 -18.16
C ARG A 55 9.29 -14.43 -18.26
N LYS A 56 9.01 -15.16 -17.18
CA LYS A 56 9.09 -16.63 -17.08
C LYS A 56 8.44 -17.10 -15.78
N CYS A 57 8.09 -18.38 -15.75
CA CYS A 57 7.66 -19.07 -14.53
C CYS A 57 8.89 -19.54 -13.71
N TYR A 58 8.86 -19.31 -12.39
CA TYR A 58 9.93 -19.72 -11.46
C TYR A 58 9.59 -21.01 -10.70
N GLY A 59 8.39 -21.56 -10.89
CA GLY A 59 7.93 -22.79 -10.24
C GLY A 59 7.62 -22.59 -8.75
N GLY A 60 7.69 -23.66 -7.95
CA GLY A 60 7.67 -23.56 -6.48
C GLY A 60 6.33 -23.19 -5.83
N GLY A 61 5.20 -23.43 -6.50
CA GLY A 61 3.86 -23.21 -5.91
C GLY A 61 3.41 -21.74 -5.86
N HIS A 62 4.13 -20.85 -6.54
CA HIS A 62 3.77 -19.45 -6.77
C HIS A 62 3.38 -18.67 -5.52
N LEU A 63 4.03 -18.97 -4.40
CA LEU A 63 3.70 -18.29 -3.15
C LEU A 63 4.12 -16.82 -3.19
N LEU A 64 5.36 -16.54 -3.60
CA LEU A 64 5.87 -15.17 -3.66
C LEU A 64 5.12 -14.36 -4.72
N GLU A 65 4.84 -14.94 -5.88
CA GLU A 65 4.06 -14.32 -6.95
C GLU A 65 2.66 -13.93 -6.47
N ARG A 66 2.00 -14.77 -5.65
CA ARG A 66 0.70 -14.44 -5.05
C ARG A 66 0.79 -13.31 -4.01
N LEU A 67 1.84 -13.30 -3.18
CA LEU A 67 2.06 -12.20 -2.23
C LEU A 67 2.32 -10.88 -2.96
N VAL A 68 3.18 -10.91 -3.98
CA VAL A 68 3.49 -9.75 -4.83
C VAL A 68 2.25 -9.31 -5.63
N GLY A 69 1.44 -10.23 -6.14
CA GLY A 69 0.17 -9.91 -6.79
C GLY A 69 -0.83 -9.25 -5.85
N ARG A 70 -0.85 -9.65 -4.57
CA ARG A 70 -1.64 -8.95 -3.55
C ARG A 70 -1.12 -7.54 -3.30
N ILE A 71 0.21 -7.34 -3.23
CA ILE A 71 0.80 -6.00 -3.15
C ILE A 71 0.39 -5.16 -4.36
N TYR A 72 0.52 -5.67 -5.58
CA TYR A 72 0.11 -4.98 -6.80
C TYR A 72 -1.34 -4.48 -6.72
N ASN A 73 -2.29 -5.37 -6.40
CA ASN A 73 -3.70 -5.00 -6.29
C ASN A 73 -3.97 -3.96 -5.20
N LEU A 74 -3.33 -4.10 -4.03
CA LEU A 74 -3.45 -3.13 -2.94
C LEU A 74 -2.86 -1.77 -3.34
N SER A 75 -1.73 -1.75 -4.06
CA SER A 75 -1.08 -0.53 -4.51
C SER A 75 -1.90 0.18 -5.57
N CYS A 76 -2.46 -0.55 -6.54
CA CYS A 76 -3.40 0.02 -7.52
C CYS A 76 -4.64 0.59 -6.83
N ALA A 77 -5.24 -0.15 -5.89
CA ALA A 77 -6.40 0.32 -5.15
C ALA A 77 -6.09 1.56 -4.30
N ALA A 78 -4.95 1.60 -3.60
CA ALA A 78 -4.51 2.76 -2.83
C ALA A 78 -4.31 3.98 -3.74
N TYR A 79 -3.64 3.82 -4.89
CA TYR A 79 -3.47 4.91 -5.84
C TYR A 79 -4.82 5.42 -6.38
N LEU A 80 -5.72 4.52 -6.78
CA LEU A 80 -7.05 4.91 -7.28
C LEU A 80 -7.87 5.62 -6.20
N LEU A 81 -7.92 5.11 -4.98
CA LEU A 81 -8.59 5.76 -3.86
C LEU A 81 -8.01 7.16 -3.58
N THR A 82 -6.70 7.33 -3.74
CA THR A 82 -6.04 8.64 -3.64
C THR A 82 -6.60 9.62 -4.68
N THR A 83 -6.72 9.19 -5.94
CA THR A 83 -7.28 10.02 -7.03
C THR A 83 -8.77 10.35 -6.83
N LEU A 84 -9.47 9.55 -6.02
CA LEU A 84 -10.86 9.78 -5.64
C LEU A 84 -11.00 10.59 -4.35
N GLY A 85 -9.89 10.88 -3.65
CA GLY A 85 -9.87 11.63 -2.40
C GLY A 85 -10.18 10.82 -1.15
N PHE A 86 -9.97 9.50 -1.14
CA PHE A 86 -10.14 8.60 0.01
C PHE A 86 -8.78 8.25 0.63
N TYR A 87 -8.19 9.18 1.39
CA TYR A 87 -6.80 9.08 1.83
C TYR A 87 -6.62 8.12 3.00
N ASP A 88 -7.55 8.10 3.96
CA ASP A 88 -7.49 7.19 5.11
C ASP A 88 -7.55 5.72 4.67
N GLU A 89 -8.47 5.42 3.74
CA GLU A 89 -8.59 4.10 3.14
C GLU A 89 -7.34 3.73 2.36
N SER A 90 -6.76 4.67 1.61
CA SER A 90 -5.50 4.46 0.89
C SER A 90 -4.34 4.14 1.85
N LEU A 91 -4.22 4.87 2.97
CA LEU A 91 -3.21 4.64 4.00
C LEU A 91 -3.42 3.28 4.71
N SER A 92 -4.67 2.87 4.89
CA SER A 92 -5.01 1.54 5.42
C SER A 92 -4.51 0.42 4.50
N LEU A 93 -4.70 0.55 3.19
CA LEU A 93 -4.15 -0.41 2.22
C LEU A 93 -2.61 -0.41 2.22
N ILE A 94 -1.98 0.77 2.32
CA ILE A 94 -0.52 0.92 2.42
C ILE A 94 0.04 0.20 3.64
N ARG A 95 -0.64 0.25 4.79
CA ARG A 95 -0.24 -0.53 5.97
C ARG A 95 -0.22 -2.02 5.66
N ILE A 96 -1.26 -2.54 5.00
CA ILE A 96 -1.33 -3.96 4.62
C ILE A 96 -0.18 -4.32 3.67
N ILE A 97 0.15 -3.43 2.72
CA ILE A 97 1.32 -3.60 1.85
C ILE A 97 2.59 -3.76 2.70
N GLY A 98 2.80 -2.87 3.69
CA GLY A 98 3.96 -2.95 4.58
C GLY A 98 4.07 -4.25 5.38
N GLU A 99 2.94 -4.82 5.80
CA GLU A 99 2.91 -6.12 6.47
C GLU A 99 3.36 -7.25 5.54
N ILE A 100 2.88 -7.25 4.29
CA ILE A 100 3.29 -8.24 3.27
C ILE A 100 4.76 -8.02 2.90
N SER A 101 5.21 -6.78 2.76
CA SER A 101 6.60 -6.42 2.49
C SER A 101 7.53 -6.98 3.58
N ASN A 102 7.20 -6.81 4.86
CA ASN A 102 7.98 -7.42 5.94
C ASN A 102 7.98 -8.96 5.86
N LEU A 103 6.86 -9.60 5.48
CA LEU A 103 6.83 -11.05 5.28
C LEU A 103 7.75 -11.50 4.12
N ILE A 104 7.80 -10.74 3.02
CA ILE A 104 8.75 -10.99 1.93
C ILE A 104 10.19 -10.82 2.44
N THR A 105 10.47 -9.76 3.17
CA THR A 105 11.81 -9.50 3.76
C THR A 105 12.22 -10.59 4.76
N LEU A 106 11.28 -11.17 5.50
CA LEU A 106 11.55 -12.33 6.38
C LEU A 106 12.13 -13.52 5.60
N SER A 107 11.73 -13.74 4.34
CA SER A 107 12.28 -14.83 3.52
C SER A 107 13.78 -14.70 3.24
N ILE A 108 14.33 -13.49 3.38
CA ILE A 108 15.74 -13.19 3.16
C ILE A 108 16.52 -13.31 4.47
N HIS A 109 15.96 -12.79 5.56
CA HIS A 109 16.66 -12.73 6.86
C HIS A 109 16.45 -13.97 7.74
N ASP A 110 15.35 -14.69 7.57
CA ASP A 110 15.06 -15.92 8.30
C ASP A 110 14.31 -16.94 7.40
N PRO A 111 15.04 -17.64 6.51
CA PRO A 111 14.45 -18.65 5.63
C PRO A 111 13.74 -19.78 6.38
N GLU A 112 14.19 -20.13 7.59
CA GLU A 112 13.57 -21.17 8.41
C GLU A 112 12.24 -20.70 8.99
N ALA A 113 12.13 -19.45 9.43
CA ALA A 113 10.86 -18.87 9.83
C ALA A 113 9.84 -18.85 8.68
N ILE A 114 10.28 -18.58 7.45
CA ILE A 114 9.37 -18.68 6.29
C ILE A 114 8.95 -20.12 6.00
N LYS A 115 9.86 -21.09 6.07
CA LYS A 115 9.47 -22.51 5.95
C LYS A 115 8.43 -22.89 7.00
N GLU A 116 8.64 -22.48 8.25
CA GLU A 116 7.69 -22.68 9.35
C GLU A 116 6.34 -22.00 9.03
N TRP A 117 6.33 -20.76 8.53
CA TRP A 117 5.11 -20.03 8.17
C TRP A 117 4.29 -20.76 7.11
N ILE A 118 4.98 -21.29 6.09
CA ILE A 118 4.38 -22.03 4.98
C ILE A 118 3.78 -23.36 5.47
N SER A 119 4.50 -24.09 6.32
CA SER A 119 4.07 -25.40 6.81
C SER A 119 3.09 -25.34 7.98
N SER A 120 2.92 -24.18 8.61
CA SER A 120 2.00 -24.00 9.75
C SER A 120 0.54 -24.04 9.33
N ASP A 121 -0.31 -24.65 10.16
CA ASP A 121 -1.75 -24.46 10.11
C ASP A 121 -2.14 -22.99 10.37
N GLU A 122 -3.39 -22.64 10.08
CA GLU A 122 -3.89 -21.26 10.21
C GLU A 122 -3.75 -20.70 11.64
N THR A 123 -4.12 -21.48 12.66
CA THR A 123 -4.06 -21.04 14.06
C THR A 123 -2.60 -20.77 14.47
N THR A 124 -1.70 -21.69 14.14
CA THR A 124 -0.27 -21.56 14.40
C THR A 124 0.32 -20.37 13.64
N ARG A 125 -0.09 -20.17 12.38
CA ARG A 125 0.35 -19.05 11.55
C ARG A 125 -0.06 -17.71 12.16
N HIS A 126 -1.33 -17.55 12.53
CA HIS A 126 -1.81 -16.33 13.19
C HIS A 126 -1.10 -16.08 14.52
N LYS A 127 -0.86 -17.13 15.31
CA LYS A 127 -0.20 -17.01 16.60
C LYS A 127 1.28 -16.64 16.46
N LYS A 128 2.02 -17.25 15.54
CA LYS A 128 3.48 -17.10 15.46
C LYS A 128 3.95 -16.01 14.49
N PHE A 129 3.13 -15.67 13.50
CA PHE A 129 3.48 -14.77 12.40
C PHE A 129 2.45 -13.65 12.24
N SER A 130 1.97 -13.11 13.36
CA SER A 130 1.29 -11.82 13.31
C SER A 130 2.25 -10.73 12.82
N PRO A 131 1.77 -9.62 12.24
CA PRO A 131 2.63 -8.55 11.71
C PRO A 131 3.72 -8.07 12.68
N VAL A 132 3.36 -7.89 13.94
CA VAL A 132 4.29 -7.51 15.01
C VAL A 132 5.37 -8.59 15.22
N LYS A 133 5.00 -9.87 15.22
CA LYS A 133 5.96 -10.97 15.42
C LYS A 133 6.88 -11.16 14.23
N VAL A 134 6.38 -10.98 13.00
CA VAL A 134 7.22 -10.98 11.79
C VAL A 134 8.26 -9.87 11.89
N ARG A 135 7.84 -8.65 12.27
CA ARG A 135 8.76 -7.52 12.46
C ARG A 135 9.83 -7.81 13.51
N MET A 136 9.42 -8.26 14.71
CA MET A 136 10.35 -8.59 15.79
C MET A 136 11.38 -9.66 15.37
N ARG A 137 10.94 -10.70 14.65
CA ARG A 137 11.86 -11.72 14.13
C ARG A 137 12.89 -11.13 13.17
N ILE A 138 12.52 -10.19 12.30
CA ILE A 138 13.47 -9.53 11.40
C ILE A 138 14.45 -8.66 12.20
N GLU A 139 13.97 -7.90 13.19
CA GLU A 139 14.81 -7.07 14.08
C GLU A 139 15.83 -7.92 14.84
N GLU A 140 15.40 -9.04 15.41
CA GLU A 140 16.26 -10.01 16.11
C GLU A 140 17.39 -10.57 15.22
N LYS A 141 17.17 -10.61 13.90
CA LYS A 141 18.16 -11.05 12.91
C LYS A 141 19.00 -9.90 12.34
N GLY A 142 18.83 -8.66 12.82
CA GLY A 142 19.49 -7.47 12.29
C GLY A 142 19.07 -7.14 10.85
N GLY A 143 17.89 -7.60 10.43
CA GLY A 143 17.37 -7.36 9.09
C GLY A 143 16.83 -5.94 8.93
N ILE A 144 16.70 -5.51 7.67
CA ILE A 144 16.14 -4.19 7.36
C ILE A 144 14.61 -4.30 7.35
N LEU A 145 13.96 -3.44 8.12
CA LEU A 145 12.50 -3.33 8.13
C LEU A 145 12.03 -2.25 7.17
N LEU A 146 11.07 -2.59 6.33
CA LEU A 146 10.40 -1.63 5.47
C LEU A 146 9.25 -0.94 6.22
N ALA A 147 8.43 -1.72 6.92
CA ALA A 147 7.39 -1.21 7.82
C ALA A 147 7.82 -1.41 9.28
N ASN A 148 8.65 -0.50 9.81
CA ASN A 148 9.10 -0.54 11.19
C ASN A 148 7.98 -0.11 12.19
N GLN A 149 8.25 -0.20 13.49
CA GLN A 149 7.27 0.14 14.53
C GLN A 149 6.83 1.62 14.45
N ASP A 150 7.74 2.54 14.17
CA ASP A 150 7.44 3.98 14.12
C ASP A 150 6.53 4.31 12.93
N TRP A 151 6.88 3.81 11.74
CA TRP A 151 6.09 3.96 10.52
C TRP A 151 4.69 3.35 10.71
N TYR A 152 4.63 2.13 11.24
CA TYR A 152 3.37 1.43 11.48
C TYR A 152 2.50 2.16 12.51
N SER A 153 3.08 2.67 13.59
CA SER A 153 2.36 3.40 14.64
C SER A 153 1.83 4.73 14.11
N ASN A 154 2.62 5.43 13.29
CA ASN A 154 2.20 6.67 12.66
C ASN A 154 0.96 6.46 11.79
N ILE A 155 0.92 5.41 10.97
CA ILE A 155 -0.25 5.13 10.13
C ILE A 155 -1.43 4.62 10.96
N SER A 156 -1.19 3.67 11.87
CA SER A 156 -2.28 3.00 12.61
C SER A 156 -3.02 3.95 13.55
N ASN A 157 -2.30 4.78 14.30
CA ASN A 157 -2.89 5.67 15.30
C ASN A 157 -3.64 6.83 14.66
N ASN A 158 -3.20 7.30 13.50
CA ASN A 158 -3.76 8.49 12.87
C ASN A 158 -4.91 8.16 11.90
N TYR A 159 -4.95 6.97 11.31
CA TYR A 159 -5.82 6.71 10.14
C TYR A 159 -6.66 5.43 10.21
N ILE A 160 -6.37 4.52 11.14
CA ILE A 160 -6.95 3.17 11.08
C ILE A 160 -7.80 2.85 12.30
N HIS A 161 -7.31 3.18 13.49
CA HIS A 161 -8.06 2.88 14.70
C HIS A 161 -9.14 3.94 14.95
N ALA A 162 -10.40 3.52 14.82
CA ALA A 162 -11.53 4.35 15.22
C ALA A 162 -11.47 4.62 16.73
N THR A 163 -11.54 5.90 17.08
CA THR A 163 -11.64 6.41 18.45
C THR A 163 -12.84 7.37 18.51
N PRO A 164 -13.32 7.74 19.71
CA PRO A 164 -14.35 8.75 19.84
C PRO A 164 -14.02 10.10 19.18
N ASN A 165 -12.74 10.37 18.90
CA ASN A 165 -12.26 11.60 18.29
C ASN A 165 -11.91 11.45 16.79
N THR A 166 -12.15 10.28 16.19
CA THR A 166 -11.81 10.03 14.79
C THR A 166 -12.60 10.96 13.88
N GLN A 167 -11.88 11.72 13.06
CA GLN A 167 -12.40 12.59 12.02
C GLN A 167 -12.13 11.93 10.68
N PRO A 168 -13.14 11.68 9.83
CA PRO A 168 -12.90 11.04 8.54
C PRO A 168 -12.14 11.98 7.62
N ASN A 169 -11.06 11.46 7.05
CA ASN A 169 -10.39 11.99 5.86
C ASN A 169 -10.07 13.50 5.97
N MET A 170 -9.48 13.88 7.10
CA MET A 170 -9.12 15.25 7.46
C MET A 170 -7.63 15.50 7.19
N HIS A 171 -7.31 15.89 5.95
CA HIS A 171 -5.97 16.16 5.43
C HIS A 171 -5.89 17.57 4.81
N ASN A 172 -6.40 18.56 5.53
CA ASN A 172 -6.39 19.95 5.12
C ASN A 172 -6.08 20.87 6.31
N LYS A 173 -5.60 22.08 5.99
CA LYS A 173 -5.15 23.07 6.99
C LYS A 173 -6.30 23.62 7.83
N GLU A 174 -7.51 23.56 7.29
CA GLU A 174 -8.72 24.05 7.93
C GLU A 174 -9.24 23.09 9.00
N GLY A 175 -8.74 21.85 9.06
CA GLY A 175 -9.19 20.83 10.02
C GLY A 175 -10.63 20.37 9.77
N ILE A 176 -11.05 20.41 8.50
CA ILE A 176 -12.41 20.03 8.11
C ILE A 176 -12.41 18.56 7.68
N SER A 177 -13.21 17.74 8.35
CA SER A 177 -13.43 16.35 7.95
C SER A 177 -14.31 16.26 6.71
N ALA A 178 -14.04 15.24 5.88
CA ALA A 178 -14.75 15.02 4.63
C ALA A 178 -15.24 13.58 4.53
N ALA A 179 -16.50 13.39 4.14
CA ALA A 179 -17.05 12.10 3.77
C ALA A 179 -17.30 12.07 2.26
N GLY A 180 -17.08 10.91 1.63
CA GLY A 180 -17.41 10.70 0.20
C GLY A 180 -16.35 11.11 -0.80
N GLY A 181 -15.09 11.26 -0.38
CA GLY A 181 -13.96 11.55 -1.26
C GLY A 181 -13.90 13.02 -1.65
N LEU A 182 -12.97 13.75 -1.06
CA LEU A 182 -12.71 15.15 -1.38
C LEU A 182 -11.21 15.31 -1.62
N ILE A 183 -10.86 15.97 -2.73
CA ILE A 183 -9.45 16.21 -3.04
C ILE A 183 -8.85 17.18 -2.03
N GLN A 184 -7.77 16.76 -1.37
CA GLN A 184 -7.01 17.54 -0.40
C GLN A 184 -5.52 17.29 -0.65
N GLU A 185 -4.77 18.35 -0.95
CA GLU A 185 -3.37 18.26 -1.40
C GLU A 185 -2.48 17.53 -0.38
N GLU A 186 -2.59 17.85 0.91
CA GLU A 186 -1.77 17.21 1.96
C GLU A 186 -2.07 15.71 2.07
N GLY A 187 -3.31 15.30 1.81
CA GLY A 187 -3.71 13.89 1.77
C GLY A 187 -3.04 13.15 0.62
N VAL A 188 -2.99 13.78 -0.56
CA VAL A 188 -2.33 13.19 -1.73
C VAL A 188 -0.84 13.05 -1.49
N GLU A 189 -0.17 14.12 -1.06
CA GLU A 189 1.27 14.09 -0.77
C GLU A 189 1.61 13.00 0.24
N LYS A 190 0.80 12.90 1.31
CA LYS A 190 1.01 11.92 2.37
C LYS A 190 0.84 10.49 1.84
N VAL A 191 -0.19 10.22 1.05
CA VAL A 191 -0.42 8.88 0.50
C VAL A 191 0.65 8.51 -0.51
N ILE A 192 0.95 9.38 -1.47
CA ILE A 192 1.94 9.11 -2.52
C ILE A 192 3.32 8.87 -1.91
N ARG A 193 3.75 9.69 -0.95
CA ARG A 193 5.03 9.48 -0.27
C ARG A 193 5.08 8.15 0.47
N ASN A 194 4.02 7.78 1.20
CA ASN A 194 3.99 6.51 1.94
C ASN A 194 3.91 5.30 1.01
N LEU A 195 3.18 5.42 -0.10
CA LEU A 195 3.10 4.36 -1.11
C LEU A 195 4.48 4.15 -1.75
N ALA A 196 5.15 5.22 -2.22
CA ALA A 196 6.50 5.14 -2.78
C ALA A 196 7.52 4.58 -1.78
N TYR A 197 7.44 5.04 -0.52
CA TYR A 197 8.32 4.59 0.58
C TYR A 197 8.24 3.08 0.78
N ILE A 198 7.05 2.47 0.69
CA ILE A 198 6.90 1.03 0.91
C ILE A 198 7.08 0.22 -0.37
N THR A 199 6.56 0.68 -1.51
CA THR A 199 6.58 -0.10 -2.75
C THR A 199 7.98 -0.13 -3.36
N GLY A 200 8.72 0.98 -3.34
CA GLY A 200 10.04 1.06 -3.97
C GLY A 200 11.05 0.06 -3.42
N PRO A 201 11.32 0.02 -2.10
CA PRO A 201 12.24 -0.95 -1.52
C PRO A 201 11.74 -2.39 -1.66
N THR A 202 10.42 -2.60 -1.59
CA THR A 202 9.83 -3.92 -1.83
C THR A 202 10.09 -4.37 -3.27
N ALA A 203 9.95 -3.47 -4.25
CA ALA A 203 10.22 -3.75 -5.65
C ALA A 203 11.71 -4.05 -5.89
N LEU A 204 12.64 -3.36 -5.22
CA LEU A 204 14.07 -3.70 -5.27
C LEU A 204 14.33 -5.15 -4.82
N ILE A 205 13.70 -5.58 -3.72
CA ILE A 205 13.79 -6.96 -3.23
C ILE A 205 13.22 -7.95 -4.26
N VAL A 206 12.03 -7.66 -4.80
CA VAL A 206 11.38 -8.50 -5.81
C VAL A 206 12.22 -8.61 -7.07
N CYS A 207 12.78 -7.50 -7.57
CA CYS A 207 13.69 -7.51 -8.71
C CYS A 207 14.91 -8.39 -8.46
N ALA A 208 15.54 -8.29 -7.29
CA ALA A 208 16.69 -9.11 -6.95
C ALA A 208 16.34 -10.61 -6.91
N TYR A 209 15.18 -10.96 -6.34
CA TYR A 209 14.70 -12.34 -6.27
C TYR A 209 14.42 -12.93 -7.67
N PHE A 210 13.67 -12.20 -8.49
CA PHE A 210 13.28 -12.64 -9.82
C PHE A 210 14.33 -12.32 -10.90
N LYS A 211 15.46 -11.69 -10.57
CA LYS A 211 16.51 -11.30 -11.53
C LYS A 211 15.99 -10.39 -12.64
N PHE A 212 15.21 -9.37 -12.27
CA PHE A 212 14.76 -8.32 -13.19
C PHE A 212 15.81 -7.21 -13.22
N ASP A 213 16.97 -7.50 -13.81
CA ASP A 213 18.17 -6.66 -13.69
C ASP A 213 17.97 -5.24 -14.27
N ASP A 214 17.23 -5.11 -15.36
CA ASP A 214 16.83 -3.84 -15.97
C ASP A 214 16.00 -2.97 -15.01
N LEU A 215 14.93 -3.52 -14.44
CA LEU A 215 14.06 -2.79 -13.51
C LEU A 215 14.75 -2.54 -12.16
N LEU A 216 15.67 -3.41 -11.75
CA LEU A 216 16.52 -3.19 -10.58
C LEU A 216 17.39 -1.95 -10.77
N GLN A 217 18.00 -1.78 -11.94
CA GLN A 217 18.84 -0.62 -12.21
C GLN A 217 18.02 0.66 -12.33
N GLU A 218 16.84 0.60 -12.94
CA GLU A 218 15.92 1.74 -13.00
C GLU A 218 15.52 2.20 -11.59
N LEU A 219 15.10 1.28 -10.71
CA LEU A 219 14.71 1.62 -9.35
C LEU A 219 15.87 2.19 -8.52
N LYS A 220 17.10 1.72 -8.73
CA LYS A 220 18.30 2.24 -8.05
C LYS A 220 18.61 3.69 -8.38
N MET A 221 18.11 4.24 -9.48
CA MET A 221 18.28 5.67 -9.78
C MET A 221 17.58 6.58 -8.76
N PHE A 222 16.66 6.02 -7.96
CA PHE A 222 15.93 6.75 -6.95
C PHE A 222 16.50 6.60 -5.52
N TYR A 223 17.54 5.78 -5.28
CA TYR A 223 18.10 5.50 -3.95
C TYR A 223 19.62 5.69 -3.91
#